data_AF-A0A9D9F9Q4-F1
#
_entry.id   AF-A0A9D9F9Q4-F1
#
_cell.length_a   1.000
_cell.length_b   1.000
_cell.length_c   1.000
_cell.angle_alpha   90.00
_cell.angle_beta   90.00
_cell.angle_gamma   90.00
#
_symmetry.space_group_name_H-M   'P 1'
#
loop_
_entity.id
_entity.type
_entity.pdbx_description
1 polymer ?
#
loop_
_entity_poly.entity_id
_entity_poly.type
_entity_poly.pdbx_seq_one_letter_code
_entity_poly.pdbx_strand_id
1 'polypeptide(L)'
;MAGHLERDGVSIWFQYDPGYVQSCKPALSLSLPLQLESFEQVGQLTAYFSGLVSEGWLRRVQAFEQRIHPADEFTLLINNGRDLAGAETILPV
;
A
#
# COMPACT_ATOMS: atom_id res chain seq x y z
N MET A 1 14.81 -1.31 1.70
CA MET A 1 13.46 -0.70 1.57
C MET A 1 13.09 -0.67 0.11
N ALA A 2 11.82 -0.86 -0.25
CA ALA A 2 11.38 -0.84 -1.65
C ALA A 2 10.89 0.55 -2.09
N GLY A 3 10.20 1.27 -1.21
CA GLY A 3 9.67 2.60 -1.48
C GLY A 3 8.81 3.11 -0.32
N HIS A 4 8.16 4.25 -0.55
CA HIS A 4 7.28 4.93 0.39
C HIS A 4 5.86 5.01 -0.17
N LEU A 5 4.87 4.70 0.66
CA LEU A 5 3.44 4.88 0.37
C LEU A 5 2.91 5.97 1.31
N GLU A 6 2.35 7.03 0.75
CA GLU A 6 1.92 8.22 1.50
C GLU A 6 0.50 8.64 1.10
N ARG A 7 -0.17 9.36 2.02
CA ARG A 7 -1.48 9.97 1.79
C ARG A 7 -1.51 11.38 2.36
N ASP A 8 -1.92 12.35 1.54
CA ASP A 8 -2.26 13.71 1.96
C ASP A 8 -3.70 14.05 1.50
N GLY A 9 -4.60 14.19 2.48
CA GLY A 9 -6.03 14.34 2.23
C GLY A 9 -6.59 13.17 1.41
N VAL A 10 -6.99 13.46 0.17
CA VAL A 10 -7.51 12.47 -0.79
C VAL A 10 -6.44 11.94 -1.73
N SER A 11 -5.27 12.58 -1.80
CA SER A 11 -4.17 12.18 -2.67
C SER A 11 -3.37 11.08 -2.01
N ILE A 12 -3.10 10.00 -2.73
CA ILE A 12 -2.30 8.87 -2.30
C ILE A 12 -1.22 8.65 -3.34
N TRP A 13 0.02 8.44 -2.92
CA TRP A 13 1.09 8.11 -3.85
C TRP A 13 2.05 7.08 -3.32
N PHE A 14 2.59 6.31 -4.24
CA PHE A 14 3.72 5.43 -3.98
C PHE A 14 4.94 5.88 -4.78
N GLN A 15 6.09 5.94 -4.13
CA GLN A 15 7.37 6.23 -4.78
C GLN A 15 8.38 5.15 -4.44
N TYR A 16 9.01 4.55 -5.45
CA TYR A 16 10.12 3.64 -5.24
C TYR A 16 11.32 4.36 -4.62
N ASP A 17 12.04 3.65 -3.76
CA ASP A 17 13.33 4.11 -3.27
C ASP A 17 14.33 4.16 -4.46
N PRO A 18 15.07 5.26 -4.67
CA PRO A 18 16.00 5.37 -5.80
C PRO A 18 17.06 4.25 -5.84
N GLY A 19 17.51 3.77 -4.67
CA GLY A 19 18.43 2.65 -4.55
C GLY A 19 17.77 1.31 -4.92
N TYR A 20 16.46 1.17 -4.71
CA TYR A 20 15.71 0.01 -5.19
C TYR A 20 15.58 0.02 -6.71
N VAL A 21 15.25 1.16 -7.33
CA VAL A 21 15.14 1.30 -8.79
C VAL A 21 16.46 0.97 -9.49
N GLN A 22 17.58 1.41 -8.90
CA GLN A 22 18.93 1.14 -9.44
C GLN A 22 19.42 -0.28 -9.14
N SER A 23 18.76 -0.99 -8.22
CA SER A 23 19.07 -2.40 -7.97
C SER A 23 18.46 -3.25 -9.09
N CYS A 24 19.15 -4.29 -9.56
CA CYS A 24 18.61 -5.25 -10.51
C CYS A 24 17.53 -6.17 -9.90
N LYS A 25 16.73 -5.66 -8.95
CA LYS A 25 15.61 -6.36 -8.32
C LYS A 25 14.35 -6.22 -9.17
N PRO A 26 13.39 -7.16 -9.06
CA PRO A 26 12.12 -7.04 -9.75
C PRO A 26 11.26 -5.90 -9.15
N ALA A 27 10.37 -5.36 -9.98
CA ALA A 27 9.25 -4.51 -9.53
C ALA A 27 8.36 -5.26 -8.52
N LEU A 28 7.66 -4.53 -7.65
CA LEU A 28 6.69 -5.13 -6.72
C LEU A 28 5.50 -5.75 -7.46
N SER A 29 5.08 -5.12 -8.57
CA SER A 29 3.96 -5.57 -9.38
C SER A 29 4.07 -5.05 -10.80
N LEU A 30 3.40 -5.73 -11.74
CA LEU A 30 3.23 -5.25 -13.11
C LEU A 30 2.46 -3.92 -13.18
N SER A 31 1.61 -3.62 -12.18
CA SER A 31 0.90 -2.34 -12.07
C SER A 31 1.76 -1.22 -11.44
N LEU A 32 2.99 -1.54 -11.01
CA LEU A 32 3.95 -0.63 -10.41
C LEU A 32 5.33 -0.84 -11.05
N PRO A 33 5.52 -0.53 -12.34
CA PRO A 33 6.82 -0.67 -12.99
C PRO A 33 7.91 0.14 -12.26
N LEU A 34 9.17 -0.31 -12.36
CA LEU A 34 10.29 0.42 -11.76
C LEU A 34 10.49 1.76 -12.47
N GLN A 35 10.32 2.85 -11.73
CA GLN A 35 10.55 4.22 -12.17
C GLN A 35 10.84 5.12 -10.96
N LEU A 36 11.40 6.31 -11.19
CA LEU A 36 11.73 7.26 -10.11
C LEU A 36 10.53 8.16 -9.76
N GLU A 37 9.63 8.34 -10.70
CA GLU A 37 8.40 9.12 -10.58
C GLU A 37 7.37 8.43 -9.67
N SER A 38 6.62 9.24 -8.92
CA SER A 38 5.54 8.78 -8.06
C SER A 38 4.37 8.21 -8.87
N PHE A 39 3.74 7.17 -8.33
CA PHE A 39 2.45 6.66 -8.77
C PHE A 39 1.36 7.32 -7.95
N GLU A 40 0.69 8.32 -8.52
CA GLU A 40 -0.34 9.10 -7.83
C GLU A 40 -1.75 8.57 -8.13
N GLN A 41 -2.60 8.59 -7.12
CA GLN A 41 -4.02 8.24 -7.19
C GLN A 41 -4.84 9.19 -6.31
N VAL A 42 -6.07 9.49 -6.71
CA VAL A 42 -7.00 10.31 -5.93
C VAL A 42 -8.12 9.42 -5.39
N GLY A 43 -8.26 9.40 -4.07
CA GLY A 43 -9.34 8.73 -3.35
C GLY A 43 -9.22 7.20 -3.24
N GLN A 44 -8.18 6.59 -3.80
CA GLN A 44 -8.00 5.14 -3.79
C GLN A 44 -6.53 4.73 -3.82
N LEU A 45 -6.24 3.52 -3.36
CA LEU A 45 -4.93 2.89 -3.51
C LEU A 45 -4.69 2.48 -4.96
N THR A 46 -3.42 2.38 -5.35
CA THR A 46 -3.05 1.66 -6.58
C THR A 46 -3.49 0.19 -6.44
N ALA A 47 -3.85 -0.45 -7.56
CA ALA A 47 -4.38 -1.81 -7.58
C ALA A 47 -3.54 -2.83 -6.79
N TYR A 48 -2.20 -2.68 -6.83
CA TYR A 48 -1.30 -3.51 -6.05
C TYR A 48 -1.59 -3.46 -4.54
N PHE A 49 -1.61 -2.26 -3.96
CA PHE A 49 -1.82 -2.07 -2.53
C PHE A 49 -3.25 -2.37 -2.10
N SER A 50 -4.24 -2.09 -2.96
CA SER A 50 -5.63 -2.47 -2.70
C SER A 50 -5.77 -3.99 -2.56
N GLY A 51 -5.07 -4.76 -3.41
CA GLY A 51 -5.03 -6.23 -3.33
C GLY A 51 -4.35 -6.81 -2.08
N LEU A 52 -3.62 -5.99 -1.30
CA LEU A 52 -3.03 -6.40 -0.01
C LEU A 52 -3.99 -6.19 1.16
N VAL A 53 -5.05 -5.40 0.99
CA VAL A 53 -6.05 -5.17 2.04
C VAL A 53 -6.88 -6.43 2.25
N SER A 54 -7.14 -6.77 3.51
CA SER A 54 -8.02 -7.90 3.84
C SER A 54 -9.40 -7.73 3.21
N GLU A 55 -10.03 -8.85 2.83
CA GLU A 55 -11.35 -8.85 2.18
C GLU A 55 -12.44 -9.49 3.06
N GLY A 56 -13.69 -9.36 2.64
CA GLY A 56 -14.83 -10.09 3.20
C GLY A 56 -15.00 -9.94 4.70
N TRP A 57 -15.05 -11.06 5.42
CA TRP A 57 -15.26 -11.09 6.86
C TRP A 57 -14.09 -10.45 7.64
N LEU A 58 -12.84 -10.73 7.26
CA LEU A 58 -11.66 -10.22 7.97
C LEU A 58 -11.57 -8.69 7.89
N ARG A 59 -11.85 -8.12 6.70
CA ARG A 59 -11.95 -6.65 6.51
C ARG A 59 -12.94 -6.02 7.48
N ARG A 60 -14.11 -6.65 7.64
CA ARG A 60 -15.19 -6.13 8.50
C ARG A 60 -14.78 -6.14 9.97
N VAL A 61 -14.12 -7.20 10.43
CA VAL A 61 -13.61 -7.29 11.80
C VAL A 61 -12.52 -6.24 12.04
N GLN A 62 -11.53 -6.14 11.17
CA GLN A 62 -10.45 -5.14 11.30
C GLN A 62 -11.00 -3.71 11.31
N ALA A 63 -11.89 -3.37 10.38
CA ALA A 63 -12.52 -2.05 10.31
C ALA A 63 -13.32 -1.73 11.59
N PHE A 64 -14.09 -2.68 12.10
CA PHE A 64 -14.88 -2.50 13.31
C PHE A 64 -14.02 -2.29 14.55
N GLU A 65 -13.07 -3.21 14.80
CA GLU A 65 -12.19 -3.17 15.97
C GLU A 65 -11.32 -1.91 15.99
N GLN A 66 -10.85 -1.46 14.82
CA GLN A 66 -9.97 -0.29 14.70
C GLN A 66 -10.74 1.02 14.47
N ARG A 67 -12.08 0.97 14.41
CA ARG A 67 -12.96 2.13 14.14
C ARG A 67 -12.61 2.86 12.84
N ILE A 68 -12.24 2.09 11.81
CA ILE A 68 -11.92 2.60 10.48
C ILE A 68 -13.15 2.43 9.59
N HIS A 69 -13.40 3.40 8.71
CA HIS A 69 -14.45 3.22 7.71
C HIS A 69 -14.09 2.05 6.77
N PRO A 70 -14.98 1.09 6.48
CA PRO A 70 -14.62 -0.09 5.69
C PRO A 70 -14.08 0.22 4.29
N ALA A 71 -14.44 1.37 3.71
CA ALA A 71 -13.94 1.83 2.41
C ALA A 71 -12.58 2.56 2.46
N ASP A 72 -12.06 2.85 3.67
CA ASP A 72 -10.75 3.49 3.83
C ASP A 72 -9.64 2.43 3.79
N GLU A 73 -9.36 1.99 2.56
CA GLU A 73 -8.37 0.95 2.27
C GLU A 73 -6.96 1.32 2.68
N PHE A 74 -6.59 2.60 2.55
CA PHE A 74 -5.28 3.07 2.96
C PHE A 74 -5.08 2.88 4.47
N THR A 75 -6.02 3.36 5.30
CA THR A 75 -5.89 3.24 6.76
C THR A 75 -5.93 1.77 7.20
N LEU A 76 -6.78 0.96 6.56
CA LEU A 76 -6.80 -0.49 6.78
C LEU A 76 -5.45 -1.13 6.45
N LEU A 77 -4.83 -0.76 5.33
CA LEU A 77 -3.54 -1.30 4.90
C LEU A 77 -2.43 -0.94 5.89
N ILE A 78 -2.29 0.33 6.27
CA ILE A 78 -1.20 0.77 7.16
C ILE A 78 -1.31 0.12 8.54
N ASN A 79 -2.53 -0.04 9.07
CA ASN A 79 -2.74 -0.62 10.41
C ASN A 79 -2.62 -2.15 10.44
N ASN A 80 -2.73 -2.83 9.30
CA ASN A 80 -2.69 -4.29 9.21
C ASN A 80 -1.52 -4.80 8.33
N GLY A 81 -0.65 -3.90 7.87
CA GLY A 81 0.40 -4.16 6.86
C GLY A 81 1.64 -4.92 7.35
N ARG A 82 1.66 -5.32 8.62
CA ARG A 82 2.79 -6.04 9.23
C ARG A 82 2.80 -7.53 8.91
N ASP A 83 1.62 -8.12 8.71
CA ASP A 83 1.43 -9.55 8.42
C ASP A 83 0.54 -9.68 7.18
N LEU A 84 1.09 -9.26 6.04
CA LEU A 84 0.44 -9.34 4.75
C LEU A 84 0.70 -10.70 4.10
N ALA A 85 -0.27 -11.19 3.33
CA ALA A 85 -0.07 -12.37 2.50
C ALA A 85 1.00 -12.09 1.43
N GLY A 86 2.25 -12.51 1.67
CA GLY A 86 3.37 -12.27 0.78
C GLY A 86 4.71 -12.12 1.51
N ALA A 87 5.72 -11.60 0.81
CA ALA A 87 7.06 -11.32 1.36
C ALA A 87 7.26 -9.85 1.77
N GLU A 88 6.17 -9.08 1.81
CA GLU A 88 6.21 -7.63 1.95
C GLU A 88 5.64 -7.19 3.29
N THR A 89 6.26 -6.15 3.84
CA THR A 89 5.85 -5.54 5.10
C THR A 89 5.71 -4.05 4.88
N ILE A 90 4.56 -3.51 5.21
CA ILE A 90 4.31 -2.07 5.25
C ILE A 90 4.40 -1.63 6.70
N LEU A 91 5.37 -0.76 6.98
CA LEU A 91 5.59 -0.20 8.30
C LEU A 91 5.22 1.29 8.27
N PRO A 92 4.38 1.77 9.21
CA PRO A 92 4.17 3.20 9.38
C PRO A 92 5.51 3.84 9.80
N VAL A 93 5.78 5.01 9.22
CA VAL A 93 6.99 5.81 9.50
C VAL A 93 6.66 6.90 10.51
#